data_AF-A0A1R3KUT5-F1
#
_entry.id   AF-A0A1R3KUT5-F1
#
_cell.length_a   1.000
_cell.length_b   1.000
_cell.length_c   1.000
_cell.angle_alpha   90.00
_cell.angle_beta   90.00
_cell.angle_gamma   90.00
#
_symmetry.space_group_name_H-M   'P 1'
#
loop_
_entity.id
_entity.type
_entity.pdbx_description
1 polymer ?
#
loop_
_entity_poly.entity_id
_entity_poly.type
_entity_poly.pdbx_seq_one_letter_code
_entity_poly.pdbx_strand_id
1 'polypeptide(L)'
;MSPTLSSSNLSSSNMRQHLQEMSNMMRELKIVGHVLNDQQQVQAVVRSLPRGWEYMNAMLTHNDSITTFVDVQRHLELEEERLMAMSNHPEVNMAQSS
;
A
#
# COMPACT_ATOMS: atom_id res chain seq x y z
N MET A 1 -30.51 24.09 2.38
CA MET A 1 -29.37 23.49 3.10
C MET A 1 -28.81 22.42 2.21
N SER A 2 -27.70 22.72 1.51
CA SER A 2 -27.02 21.76 0.65
C SER A 2 -25.96 21.04 1.49
N PRO A 3 -25.84 19.71 1.45
CA PRO A 3 -24.81 19.02 2.20
C PRO A 3 -23.45 19.31 1.55
N THR A 4 -22.52 19.85 2.34
CA THR A 4 -21.13 20.03 1.96
C THR A 4 -20.47 18.66 1.88
N LEU A 5 -20.04 18.27 0.68
CA LEU A 5 -19.14 17.14 0.45
C LEU A 5 -17.84 17.40 1.23
N SER A 6 -17.65 16.65 2.32
CA SER A 6 -16.42 16.70 3.10
C SER A 6 -15.33 15.94 2.34
N SER A 7 -14.54 16.68 1.56
CA SER A 7 -13.34 16.20 0.86
C SER A 7 -12.16 15.89 1.79
N SER A 8 -12.41 15.28 2.94
CA SER A 8 -11.39 15.07 3.97
C SER A 8 -11.66 13.79 4.73
N ASN A 9 -11.42 12.66 4.06
CA ASN A 9 -11.14 11.40 4.76
C ASN A 9 -10.16 10.47 4.02
N LEU A 10 -9.25 11.05 3.22
CA LEU A 10 -8.12 10.33 2.60
C LEU A 10 -6.85 10.42 3.48
N SER A 11 -7.01 10.50 4.81
CA SER A 11 -5.88 10.66 5.73
C SER A 11 -5.77 9.41 6.62
N SER A 12 -4.87 8.50 6.21
CA SER A 12 -4.52 7.21 6.85
C SER A 12 -5.57 6.10 6.73
N SER A 13 -5.85 5.66 5.51
CA SER A 13 -6.17 4.23 5.33
C SER A 13 -4.87 3.45 5.53
N ASN A 14 -4.89 2.42 6.38
CA ASN A 14 -3.78 1.49 6.53
C ASN A 14 -3.49 0.83 5.16
N MET A 15 -2.25 0.42 4.91
CA MET A 15 -1.83 -0.10 3.59
C MET A 15 -2.67 -1.33 3.21
N ARG A 16 -3.04 -2.17 4.18
CA ARG A 16 -3.99 -3.27 3.99
C ARG A 16 -5.34 -2.83 3.41
N GLN A 17 -5.93 -1.75 3.89
CA GLN A 17 -7.19 -1.22 3.39
C GLN A 17 -7.01 -0.70 1.96
N HIS A 18 -5.93 0.03 1.68
CA HIS A 18 -5.61 0.48 0.32
C HIS A 18 -5.53 -0.71 -0.66
N LEU A 19 -4.83 -1.78 -0.28
CA LEU A 19 -4.70 -2.99 -1.09
C LEU A 19 -6.05 -3.71 -1.27
N GLN A 20 -6.89 -3.73 -0.24
CA GLN A 20 -8.24 -4.28 -0.31
C GLN A 20 -9.11 -3.51 -1.31
N GLU A 21 -9.08 -2.18 -1.28
CA GLU A 21 -9.79 -1.32 -2.23
C GLU A 21 -9.31 -1.55 -3.66
N MET A 22 -7.99 -1.63 -3.88
CA MET A 22 -7.41 -1.95 -5.19
C MET A 22 -7.85 -3.33 -5.71
N SER A 23 -7.82 -4.36 -4.86
CA SER A 23 -8.30 -5.71 -5.21
C SER A 23 -9.78 -5.71 -5.59
N ASN A 24 -10.61 -4.95 -4.87
CA ASN A 24 -12.04 -4.82 -5.19
C ASN A 24 -12.24 -4.14 -6.55
N MET A 25 -11.53 -3.04 -6.83
CA MET A 25 -11.61 -2.36 -8.12
C MET A 25 -11.15 -3.26 -9.28
N MET A 26 -10.05 -4.01 -9.13
CA MET A 26 -9.59 -4.97 -10.14
C MET A 26 -10.62 -6.07 -10.41
N ARG A 27 -11.31 -6.54 -9.36
CA ARG A 27 -12.42 -7.50 -9.48
C ARG A 27 -13.61 -6.91 -10.23
N GLU A 28 -14.01 -5.69 -9.91
CA GLU A 28 -15.11 -4.99 -10.59
C GLU A 28 -14.81 -4.77 -12.07
N LEU A 29 -13.59 -4.33 -12.39
CA LEU A 29 -13.12 -4.21 -13.78
C LEU A 29 -13.20 -5.54 -14.53
N LYS A 30 -12.79 -6.64 -13.90
CA LYS A 30 -12.90 -7.99 -14.47
C LYS A 30 -14.36 -8.38 -14.74
N ILE A 31 -15.30 -8.05 -13.84
CA ILE A 31 -16.73 -8.35 -14.00
C ILE A 31 -17.31 -7.63 -15.21
N VAL A 32 -16.93 -6.37 -15.45
CA VAL A 32 -17.40 -5.59 -16.61
C VAL A 32 -16.62 -5.88 -17.90
N GLY A 33 -15.73 -6.87 -17.90
CA GLY A 33 -14.97 -7.31 -19.08
C GLY A 33 -13.63 -6.61 -19.30
N HIS A 34 -13.20 -5.74 -18.39
CA HIS A 34 -11.91 -5.06 -18.43
C HIS A 34 -10.87 -5.82 -17.59
N VAL A 35 -10.28 -6.86 -18.16
CA VAL A 35 -9.24 -7.65 -17.48
C VAL A 35 -7.88 -6.94 -17.61
N LEU A 36 -7.30 -6.57 -16.47
CA LEU A 36 -5.92 -6.09 -16.39
C LEU A 36 -4.96 -7.28 -16.36
N ASN A 37 -3.90 -7.25 -17.17
CA ASN A 37 -2.80 -8.22 -17.03
C ASN A 37 -1.93 -7.90 -15.80
N ASP A 38 -1.06 -8.81 -15.40
CA ASP A 38 -0.27 -8.68 -14.17
C ASP A 38 0.58 -7.41 -14.16
N GLN A 39 1.24 -7.09 -15.27
CA GLN A 39 2.03 -5.87 -15.40
C GLN A 39 1.17 -4.61 -15.22
N GLN A 40 -0.03 -4.58 -15.78
CA GLN A 40 -0.97 -3.47 -15.60
C GLN A 40 -1.44 -3.35 -14.16
N GLN A 41 -1.70 -4.48 -13.49
CA GLN A 41 -2.09 -4.49 -12.07
C GLN A 41 -0.96 -3.96 -11.18
N VAL A 42 0.27 -4.44 -11.37
CA VAL A 42 1.46 -3.97 -10.64
C VAL A 42 1.63 -2.46 -10.83
N GLN A 43 1.61 -1.99 -12.09
CA GLN A 43 1.74 -0.57 -12.37
C GLN A 43 0.61 0.28 -11.78
N ALA A 44 -0.62 -0.24 -11.73
CA ALA A 44 -1.75 0.46 -11.13
C ALA A 44 -1.54 0.65 -9.62
N VAL A 45 -1.04 -0.37 -8.92
CA VAL A 45 -0.73 -0.27 -7.47
C VAL A 45 0.44 0.66 -7.19
N VAL A 46 1.53 0.55 -7.95
CA VAL A 46 2.71 1.43 -7.80
C VAL A 46 2.32 2.90 -7.96
N ARG A 47 1.47 3.21 -8.94
CA ARG A 47 1.01 4.60 -9.17
C ARG A 47 0.00 5.07 -8.14
N SER A 48 -0.67 4.18 -7.43
CA SER A 48 -1.70 4.51 -6.45
C SER A 48 -1.23 4.47 -5.01
N LEU A 49 0.06 4.20 -4.74
CA LEU A 49 0.57 4.10 -3.37
C LEU A 49 0.20 5.35 -2.53
N PRO A 50 -0.24 5.18 -1.28
CA PRO A 50 -0.50 6.28 -0.37
C PRO A 50 0.75 7.14 -0.12
N ARG A 51 0.53 8.39 0.26
CA ARG A 51 1.63 9.27 0.69
C ARG A 51 2.40 8.65 1.86
N GLY A 52 3.72 8.71 1.81
CA GLY A 52 4.63 8.10 2.78
C GLY A 52 5.14 6.72 2.36
N TRP A 53 4.60 6.15 1.28
CA TRP A 53 5.02 4.86 0.72
C TRP A 53 5.79 4.98 -0.60
N GLU A 54 6.06 6.19 -1.08
CA GLU A 54 6.70 6.44 -2.37
C GLU A 54 8.10 5.83 -2.46
N TYR A 55 8.78 5.64 -1.34
CA TYR A 55 10.09 4.98 -1.29
C TYR A 55 10.02 3.50 -1.72
N MET A 56 8.86 2.85 -1.55
CA MET A 56 8.64 1.46 -1.98
C MET A 56 8.53 1.34 -3.49
N ASN A 57 8.26 2.43 -4.22
CA ASN A 57 8.17 2.40 -5.68
C ASN A 57 9.42 1.80 -6.31
N ALA A 58 10.60 2.22 -5.86
CA ALA A 58 11.85 1.72 -6.43
C ALA A 58 11.99 0.21 -6.25
N MET A 59 11.61 -0.33 -5.09
CA MET A 59 11.64 -1.78 -4.86
C MET A 59 10.61 -2.51 -5.72
N LEU A 60 9.39 -1.99 -5.80
CA LEU A 60 8.30 -2.60 -6.56
C LEU A 60 8.53 -2.57 -8.08
N THR A 61 9.25 -1.58 -8.61
CA THR A 61 9.48 -1.45 -10.06
C THR A 61 10.77 -2.10 -10.56
N HIS A 62 11.79 -2.23 -9.71
CA HIS A 62 13.10 -2.74 -10.12
C HIS A 62 13.37 -4.18 -9.67
N ASN A 63 12.49 -4.77 -8.86
CA ASN A 63 12.62 -6.16 -8.46
C ASN A 63 11.91 -7.07 -9.46
N ASP A 64 12.69 -7.81 -10.25
CA ASP A 64 12.19 -8.76 -11.25
C ASP A 64 11.34 -9.89 -10.67
N SER A 65 11.42 -10.16 -9.35
CA SER A 65 10.57 -11.16 -8.69
C SER A 65 9.15 -10.65 -8.41
N ILE A 66 8.90 -9.34 -8.56
CA ILE A 66 7.60 -8.73 -8.31
C ILE A 66 6.87 -8.62 -9.64
N THR A 67 6.14 -9.68 -9.99
CA THR A 67 5.50 -9.79 -11.31
C THR A 67 3.98 -9.70 -11.24
N THR A 68 3.40 -10.00 -10.08
CA THR A 68 1.95 -10.05 -9.88
C THR A 68 1.46 -9.11 -8.78
N PHE A 69 0.15 -8.84 -8.78
CA PHE A 69 -0.50 -8.12 -7.68
C PHE A 69 -0.24 -8.77 -6.31
N VAL A 70 -0.24 -10.10 -6.25
CA VAL A 70 -0.01 -10.85 -5.01
C VAL A 70 1.41 -10.63 -4.46
N ASP A 71 2.40 -10.53 -5.35
CA ASP A 71 3.78 -10.24 -4.95
C ASP A 71 3.90 -8.84 -4.36
N VAL A 72 3.28 -7.85 -5.02
CA VAL A 72 3.24 -6.46 -4.55
C VAL A 72 2.54 -6.37 -3.19
N GLN A 73 1.36 -7.01 -3.07
CA GLN A 73 0.57 -7.02 -1.84
C GLN A 73 1.41 -7.56 -0.67
N ARG A 74 2.07 -8.71 -0.85
CA ARG A 74 2.90 -9.33 0.19
C ARG A 74 4.02 -8.39 0.65
N HIS A 75 4.73 -7.75 -0.27
CA HIS A 75 5.83 -6.86 0.07
C HIS A 75 5.37 -5.63 0.84
N LEU A 76 4.23 -5.06 0.45
CA LEU A 76 3.65 -3.90 1.13
C LEU A 76 3.10 -4.25 2.52
N GLU A 77 2.47 -5.42 2.68
CA GLU A 77 2.00 -5.89 3.98
C GLU A 77 3.16 -6.17 4.96
N LEU A 78 4.26 -6.76 4.48
CA LEU A 78 5.46 -7.01 5.29
C LEU A 78 6.13 -5.71 5.75
N GLU A 79 6.21 -4.71 4.87
CA GLU A 79 6.75 -3.41 5.24
C GLU A 79 5.84 -2.68 6.24
N GLU A 80 4.53 -2.83 6.12
CA GLU A 80 3.58 -2.26 7.09
C GLU A 80 3.77 -2.89 8.47
N GLU A 81 3.93 -4.21 8.52
CA GLU A 81 4.24 -4.94 9.75
C GLU A 81 5.57 -4.49 10.36
N ARG A 82 6.60 -4.28 9.53
CA ARG A 82 7.91 -3.76 9.96
C ARG A 82 7.78 -2.37 10.59
N LEU A 83 7.03 -1.46 9.95
CA LEU A 83 6.79 -0.11 10.45
C LEU A 83 6.00 -0.12 11.77
N MET A 84 4.97 -0.97 11.87
CA MET A 84 4.20 -1.16 13.11
C MET A 84 5.05 -1.72 14.25
N ALA A 85 5.94 -2.67 13.95
CA ALA A 85 6.86 -3.22 14.95
C ALA A 85 7.85 -2.16 15.47
N MET A 86 8.35 -1.29 14.58
CA MET A 86 9.22 -0.18 14.97
C MET A 86 8.50 0.87 15.79
N SER A 87 7.26 1.23 15.43
CA SER A 87 6.49 2.21 16.20
C SER A 87 6.12 1.70 17.60
N ASN A 88 5.98 0.39 17.76
CA ASN A 88 5.62 -0.27 19.01
C ASN A 88 6.83 -0.63 19.89
N HIS A 89 8.06 -0.38 19.41
CA HIS A 89 9.25 -0.57 20.22
C HIS A 89 9.63 0.76 20.89
N PRO A 90 9.39 0.94 22.21
CA PRO A 90 10.05 2.03 22.92
C PRO A 90 11.55 1.75 22.86
N GLU A 91 12.32 2.63 22.22
CA GLU A 91 13.77 2.58 22.25
C GLU A 91 14.24 2.58 23.71
N VAL A 92 14.88 1.48 24.11
CA VAL A 92 16.31 1.40 24.49
C VAL A 92 16.98 2.70 25.00
N ASN A 93 16.30 3.48 25.84
CA ASN A 93 16.88 4.59 26.60
C ASN A 93 17.53 4.10 27.91
N MET A 94 18.26 2.99 27.87
CA MET A 94 19.03 2.46 29.00
C MET A 94 20.42 2.00 28.54
N ALA A 95 21.16 2.85 27.84
CA ALA A 95 22.58 2.60 27.62
C ALA A 95 23.34 3.91 27.38
N GLN A 96 23.26 4.87 28.31
CA GLN A 96 24.27 5.92 28.47
C GLN A 96 24.08 6.66 29.79
N SER A 97 24.45 6.01 30.89
CA SER A 97 24.86 6.69 32.13
C SER A 97 25.87 5.81 32.83
N SER A 98 27.15 6.12 32.60
CA SER A 98 28.28 5.73 33.44
C SER A 98 29.28 6.88 33.41
#